data_AF-A0A1Q6E5B1-F1
#
_entry.id   AF-A0A1Q6E5B1-F1
#
_cell.length_a   1.000
_cell.length_b   1.000
_cell.length_c   1.000
_cell.angle_alpha   90.00
_cell.angle_beta   90.00
_cell.angle_gamma   90.00
#
_symmetry.space_group_name_H-M   'P 1'
#
loop_
_entity.id
_entity.type
_entity.pdbx_description
1 polymer ?
#
loop_
_entity_poly.entity_id
_entity_poly.type
_entity_poly.pdbx_seq_one_letter_code
_entity_poly.pdbx_strand_id
1 'polypeptide(L)'
;MLALLACVSFASCTTGGGEEVQYVKIGQNLCSFLAEGNQPLEIDVKASPAEWTVEAGATWVKAERTADRTLTVTVEDNDTGSERSAVLTVTAGQAVQEIGIRQLAADGAFARFRKLDTFSMGAAMSPSGRYAGGFVISIAPDDSYQYSPTIVDLETDEWHQFGPYPESVYALHQTMAVTDQGLLFISDGQHGGQIAIDITGDIFVPESPAGYEHLPEVQGTSADGKYWVGYAKKTTGGLYYPLLWIDGAAQELSLPEKNYREEELRAGVMARSISANGEVIYGTSWDNSDYGMLYWRKEGAGFGRPQWVGKDVRKITPTVLQYPDGTEYDYNLVNGCICTAELTKISTSGKWIATTYRTEVPSANNQYTECTYRAAFYNTETETTVIVEDYGETSGAHVTDDGIAFIGIGRLGISSGKVYDLNTHTDLGDTQDWVYDTYGIVIPGGYINHISADGRYVLGTSAQSSAGGTSFINWYIAPPRAK
;
A
#
# COMPACT_ATOMS: atom_id res chain seq x y z
N MET A 1 38.51 -13.10 -65.19
CA MET A 1 38.76 -11.67 -64.91
C MET A 1 37.99 -11.32 -63.64
N LEU A 2 38.69 -10.65 -62.73
CA LEU A 2 38.45 -10.28 -61.33
C LEU A 2 37.02 -10.18 -60.71
N ALA A 3 37.05 -10.39 -59.38
CA ALA A 3 36.27 -9.75 -58.30
C ALA A 3 34.88 -10.35 -57.96
N LEU A 4 34.46 -10.52 -56.70
CA LEU A 4 35.04 -10.25 -55.37
C LEU A 4 34.35 -11.20 -54.38
N LEU A 5 35.09 -11.68 -53.37
CA LEU A 5 34.61 -12.48 -52.25
C LEU A 5 33.60 -11.74 -51.36
N ALA A 6 32.58 -12.48 -50.90
CA ALA A 6 32.21 -12.57 -49.48
C ALA A 6 31.51 -13.92 -49.26
N CYS A 7 32.30 -14.99 -49.14
CA CYS A 7 31.80 -16.31 -48.75
C CYS A 7 31.55 -16.34 -47.25
N VAL A 8 30.27 -16.47 -46.88
CA VAL A 8 29.87 -17.11 -45.62
C VAL A 8 29.98 -18.61 -45.87
N SER A 9 30.88 -19.30 -45.16
CA SER A 9 30.82 -20.75 -45.06
C SER A 9 31.42 -21.24 -43.75
N PHE A 10 30.52 -21.73 -42.90
CA PHE A 10 30.81 -22.65 -41.82
C PHE A 10 31.46 -23.92 -42.39
N ALA A 11 32.65 -24.27 -41.88
CA ALA A 11 33.03 -25.66 -41.64
C ALA A 11 34.28 -25.73 -40.74
N SER A 12 34.01 -26.10 -39.48
CA SER A 12 34.73 -27.10 -38.68
C SER A 12 36.27 -27.03 -38.62
N CYS A 13 36.77 -26.53 -37.48
CA CYS A 13 37.93 -27.11 -36.82
C CYS A 13 37.50 -27.63 -35.44
N THR A 14 37.46 -28.95 -35.28
CA THR A 14 37.44 -29.59 -33.96
C THR A 14 38.85 -29.56 -33.37
N THR A 15 39.05 -28.80 -32.29
CA THR A 15 39.54 -29.24 -30.98
C THR A 15 39.73 -28.03 -30.06
N GLY A 16 39.06 -28.06 -28.91
CA GLY A 16 39.27 -27.17 -27.77
C GLY A 16 38.12 -27.40 -26.79
N GLY A 17 38.39 -28.04 -25.64
CA GLY A 17 37.39 -28.37 -24.64
C GLY A 17 36.56 -27.14 -24.28
N GLY A 18 35.23 -27.24 -24.44
CA GLY A 18 34.33 -26.20 -23.97
C GLY A 18 34.48 -26.11 -22.46
N GLU A 19 35.03 -25.01 -21.96
CA GLU A 19 34.96 -24.70 -20.54
C GLU A 19 33.49 -24.75 -20.12
N GLU A 20 33.17 -25.65 -19.19
CA GLU A 20 31.87 -25.65 -18.53
C GLU A 20 31.66 -24.25 -17.95
N VAL A 21 30.56 -23.58 -18.31
CA VAL A 21 30.28 -22.22 -17.82
C VAL A 21 30.19 -22.28 -16.29
N GLN A 22 31.13 -21.64 -15.61
CA GLN A 22 31.22 -21.69 -14.15
C GLN A 22 30.42 -20.54 -13.56
N TYR A 23 29.51 -20.83 -12.63
CA TYR A 23 28.72 -19.81 -11.96
C TYR A 23 28.29 -20.27 -10.57
N VAL A 24 27.97 -19.28 -9.73
CA VAL A 24 27.25 -19.46 -8.47
C VAL A 24 26.10 -18.45 -8.48
N LYS A 25 24.87 -18.93 -8.26
CA LYS A 25 23.68 -18.09 -8.07
C LYS A 25 23.11 -18.41 -6.70
N ILE A 26 23.00 -17.38 -5.87
CA ILE A 26 22.47 -17.50 -4.51
C ILE A 26 21.06 -16.91 -4.48
N GLY A 27 20.12 -17.60 -3.82
CA GLY A 27 18.75 -17.12 -3.65
C GLY A 27 18.64 -15.86 -2.79
N GLN A 28 19.63 -15.61 -1.94
CA GLN A 28 19.73 -14.46 -1.04
C GLN A 28 21.21 -14.07 -0.81
N ASN A 29 21.63 -12.89 -1.28
CA ASN A 29 23.00 -12.39 -1.17
C ASN A 29 23.26 -11.50 0.07
N LEU A 30 22.23 -11.29 0.91
CA LEU A 30 22.33 -10.57 2.18
C LEU A 30 21.36 -11.17 3.19
N CYS A 31 21.85 -11.57 4.36
CA CYS A 31 21.08 -12.19 5.44
C CYS A 31 21.22 -11.36 6.73
N SER A 32 20.13 -11.20 7.46
CA SER A 32 20.13 -10.51 8.76
C SER A 32 19.62 -11.45 9.85
N PHE A 33 20.28 -11.41 11.00
CA PHE A 33 19.95 -12.22 12.17
C PHE A 33 19.74 -11.32 13.40
N LEU A 34 18.83 -11.75 14.28
CA LEU A 34 18.61 -11.14 15.58
C LEU A 34 19.85 -11.28 16.48
N ALA A 35 19.89 -10.51 17.56
CA ALA A 35 20.91 -10.67 18.59
C ALA A 35 20.85 -12.05 19.24
N GLU A 36 19.65 -12.58 19.49
CA GLU A 36 19.46 -13.89 20.11
C GLU A 36 18.27 -14.66 19.51
N GLY A 37 18.21 -15.98 19.72
CA GLY A 37 17.04 -16.81 19.41
C GLY A 37 16.83 -17.10 17.91
N ASN A 38 17.88 -16.98 17.11
CA ASN A 38 17.83 -17.22 15.67
C ASN A 38 17.57 -18.70 15.35
N GLN A 39 16.72 -18.94 14.34
CA GLN A 39 16.61 -20.25 13.70
C GLN A 39 17.57 -20.34 12.50
N PRO A 40 18.03 -21.54 12.12
CA PRO A 40 18.83 -21.71 10.92
C PRO A 40 18.13 -21.19 9.66
N LEU A 41 18.85 -20.45 8.82
CA LEU A 41 18.37 -19.92 7.54
C LEU A 41 18.82 -20.82 6.40
N GLU A 42 17.88 -21.28 5.58
CA GLU A 42 18.18 -22.06 4.37
C GLU A 42 18.21 -21.18 3.11
N ILE A 43 19.26 -21.30 2.32
CA ILE A 43 19.50 -20.51 1.11
C ILE A 43 19.69 -21.46 -0.08
N ASP A 44 18.92 -21.27 -1.16
CA ASP A 44 19.11 -22.02 -2.41
C ASP A 44 20.39 -21.57 -3.14
N VAL A 45 21.23 -22.53 -3.50
CA VAL A 45 22.47 -22.34 -4.25
C VAL A 45 22.36 -23.11 -5.56
N LYS A 46 22.47 -22.40 -6.68
CA LYS A 46 22.60 -23.00 -8.02
C LYS A 46 24.01 -22.77 -8.51
N ALA A 47 24.75 -23.83 -8.71
CA ALA A 47 26.16 -23.76 -9.09
C ALA A 47 26.46 -24.64 -10.31
N SER A 48 27.44 -24.19 -11.09
CA SER A 48 28.12 -24.98 -12.12
C SER A 48 29.62 -24.78 -11.91
N PRO A 49 30.40 -25.84 -11.61
CA PRO A 49 29.98 -27.22 -11.38
C PRO A 49 28.98 -27.36 -10.21
N ALA A 50 28.23 -28.46 -10.17
CA ALA A 50 27.23 -28.71 -9.12
C ALA A 50 27.84 -28.87 -7.72
N GLU A 51 29.16 -29.11 -7.65
CA GLU A 51 29.92 -29.12 -6.42
C GLU A 51 30.37 -27.71 -6.05
N TRP A 52 30.03 -27.29 -4.84
CA TRP A 52 30.36 -25.96 -4.32
C TRP A 52 30.70 -26.04 -2.84
N THR A 53 31.55 -25.12 -2.39
CA THR A 53 31.95 -24.95 -0.98
C THR A 53 31.48 -23.60 -0.45
N VAL A 54 31.40 -23.49 0.87
CA VAL A 54 31.09 -22.23 1.56
C VAL A 54 32.10 -22.01 2.68
N GLU A 55 32.56 -20.78 2.83
CA GLU A 55 33.45 -20.36 3.91
C GLU A 55 32.83 -19.17 4.64
N ALA A 56 32.84 -19.21 5.97
CA ALA A 56 32.35 -18.12 6.80
C ALA A 56 33.48 -17.19 7.19
N GLY A 57 33.32 -15.90 6.89
CA GLY A 57 34.29 -14.84 7.21
C GLY A 57 34.32 -14.42 8.68
N ALA A 58 33.48 -15.03 9.53
CA ALA A 58 33.50 -14.79 10.97
C ALA A 58 33.14 -16.05 11.76
N THR A 59 33.71 -16.19 12.95
CA THR A 59 33.57 -17.39 13.80
C THR A 59 32.17 -17.57 14.38
N TRP A 60 31.42 -16.48 14.52
CA TRP A 60 30.03 -16.48 15.01
C TRP A 60 29.01 -16.86 13.92
N VAL A 61 29.45 -17.10 12.69
CA VAL A 61 28.60 -17.60 11.59
C VAL A 61 29.03 -19.01 11.23
N LYS A 62 28.07 -19.94 11.24
CA LYS A 62 28.21 -21.29 10.72
C LYS A 62 27.44 -21.41 9.41
N ALA A 63 28.08 -21.93 8.37
CA ALA A 63 27.50 -22.08 7.05
C ALA A 63 27.84 -23.46 6.49
N GLU A 64 26.83 -24.26 6.16
CA GLU A 64 27.01 -25.65 5.75
C GLU A 64 26.09 -26.02 4.59
N ARG A 65 26.61 -26.79 3.63
CA ARG A 65 25.79 -27.43 2.59
C ARG A 65 25.02 -28.59 3.21
N THR A 66 23.70 -28.44 3.37
CA THR A 66 22.84 -29.46 4.00
C THR A 66 22.09 -30.32 3.00
N ALA A 67 21.97 -29.87 1.75
CA ALA A 67 21.46 -30.64 0.62
C ALA A 67 22.11 -30.17 -0.69
N ASP A 68 21.84 -30.86 -1.79
CA ASP A 68 22.46 -30.61 -3.11
C ASP A 68 22.49 -29.12 -3.50
N ARG A 69 21.43 -28.39 -3.15
CA ARG A 69 21.24 -26.97 -3.44
C ARG A 69 20.93 -26.12 -2.20
N THR A 70 21.10 -26.64 -0.99
CA THR A 70 20.72 -25.92 0.23
C THR A 70 21.95 -25.58 1.05
N LEU A 71 22.16 -24.28 1.27
CA LEU A 71 23.10 -23.72 2.23
C LEU A 71 22.35 -23.36 3.51
N THR A 72 22.69 -23.97 4.64
CA THR A 72 22.14 -23.62 5.95
C THR A 72 23.11 -22.69 6.67
N VAL A 73 22.62 -21.53 7.08
CA VAL A 73 23.37 -20.51 7.84
C VAL A 73 22.81 -20.43 9.25
N THR A 74 23.65 -20.58 10.24
CA THR A 74 23.34 -20.41 11.67
C THR A 74 24.28 -19.37 12.25
N VAL A 75 23.79 -18.54 13.17
CA VAL A 75 24.63 -17.57 13.88
C VAL A 75 24.57 -17.82 15.37
N GLU A 76 25.71 -17.63 16.04
CA GLU A 76 25.77 -17.54 17.50
C GLU A 76 25.12 -16.22 17.95
N ASP A 77 24.60 -16.17 19.17
CA ASP A 77 24.01 -14.94 19.72
C ASP A 77 25.05 -13.81 19.77
N ASN A 78 24.62 -12.58 19.52
CA ASN A 78 25.45 -11.38 19.59
C ASN A 78 25.21 -10.65 20.91
N ASP A 79 25.95 -11.05 21.94
CA ASP A 79 25.89 -10.45 23.29
C ASP A 79 26.56 -9.06 23.39
N THR A 80 26.89 -8.43 22.27
CA THR A 80 27.57 -7.12 22.24
C THR A 80 26.59 -6.00 21.92
N GLY A 81 26.82 -4.81 22.48
CA GLY A 81 25.99 -3.62 22.24
C GLY A 81 26.22 -2.96 20.87
N SER A 82 26.72 -3.69 19.88
CA SER A 82 26.95 -3.18 18.53
C SER A 82 26.64 -4.24 17.49
N GLU A 83 26.15 -3.80 16.34
CA GLU A 83 25.97 -4.68 15.20
C GLU A 83 27.30 -5.27 14.77
N ARG A 84 27.26 -6.50 14.28
CA ARG A 84 28.40 -7.17 13.67
C ARG A 84 28.04 -7.68 12.29
N SER A 85 29.02 -7.68 11.40
CA SER A 85 28.85 -8.13 10.02
C SER A 85 29.91 -9.16 9.66
N ALA A 86 29.55 -10.07 8.77
CA ALA A 86 30.42 -11.09 8.20
C ALA A 86 30.07 -11.28 6.73
N VAL A 87 30.90 -12.02 6.02
CA VAL A 87 30.65 -12.42 4.63
C VAL A 87 30.77 -13.93 4.55
N LEU A 88 29.81 -14.60 3.90
CA LEU A 88 29.99 -15.98 3.45
C LEU A 88 30.44 -15.97 2.00
N THR A 89 31.46 -16.76 1.69
CA THR A 89 31.98 -16.89 0.34
C THR A 89 31.60 -18.26 -0.19
N VAL A 90 30.77 -18.30 -1.24
CA VAL A 90 30.36 -19.53 -1.91
C VAL A 90 31.15 -19.68 -3.21
N THR A 91 31.83 -20.81 -3.36
CA THR A 91 32.73 -21.07 -4.49
C THR A 91 32.32 -22.32 -5.24
N ALA A 92 32.19 -22.23 -6.57
CA ALA A 92 32.02 -23.37 -7.47
C ALA A 92 33.03 -23.27 -8.62
N GLY A 93 34.08 -24.10 -8.58
CA GLY A 93 35.21 -23.96 -9.48
C GLY A 93 35.91 -22.60 -9.30
N GLN A 94 35.87 -21.75 -10.32
CA GLN A 94 36.41 -20.40 -10.38
C GLN A 94 35.34 -19.32 -10.14
N ALA A 95 34.06 -19.70 -10.09
CA ALA A 95 32.98 -18.77 -9.78
C ALA A 95 32.86 -18.58 -8.27
N VAL A 96 32.79 -17.31 -7.84
CA VAL A 96 32.69 -16.91 -6.44
C VAL A 96 31.51 -15.97 -6.29
N GLN A 97 30.69 -16.18 -5.26
CA GLN A 97 29.63 -15.27 -4.87
C GLN A 97 29.69 -15.04 -3.36
N GLU A 98 29.51 -13.79 -2.95
CA GLU A 98 29.47 -13.41 -1.55
C GLU A 98 28.03 -13.24 -1.06
N ILE A 99 27.80 -13.61 0.20
CA ILE A 99 26.59 -13.36 0.96
C ILE A 99 26.97 -12.49 2.15
N GLY A 100 26.46 -11.28 2.23
CA GLY A 100 26.61 -10.46 3.42
C GLY A 100 25.79 -11.05 4.58
N ILE A 101 26.37 -11.13 5.77
CA ILE A 101 25.67 -11.50 7.01
C ILE A 101 25.74 -10.29 7.93
N ARG A 102 24.59 -9.85 8.43
CA ARG A 102 24.49 -8.85 9.49
C ARG A 102 23.82 -9.46 10.71
N GLN A 103 24.32 -9.15 11.88
CA GLN A 103 23.71 -9.56 13.13
C GLN A 103 23.60 -8.37 14.09
N LEU A 104 22.39 -8.19 14.61
CA LEU A 104 22.01 -7.08 15.47
C LEU A 104 22.70 -7.17 16.85
N ALA A 105 22.83 -6.04 17.55
CA ALA A 105 23.38 -5.93 18.91
C ALA A 105 22.47 -6.54 20.01
N ALA A 106 23.04 -7.10 21.07
CA ALA A 106 22.31 -7.44 22.29
C ALA A 106 21.83 -6.17 22.99
N ASP A 107 20.51 -6.13 23.19
CA ASP A 107 19.72 -4.98 23.65
C ASP A 107 19.52 -3.89 22.59
N GLY A 108 18.65 -4.18 21.63
CA GLY A 108 18.01 -3.17 20.80
C GLY A 108 16.52 -3.22 21.03
N ALA A 109 15.94 -2.18 21.61
CA ALA A 109 14.53 -1.87 21.43
C ALA A 109 14.31 -1.46 19.95
N PHE A 110 14.46 -2.41 19.02
CA PHE A 110 14.31 -2.18 17.58
C PHE A 110 12.87 -2.44 17.11
N ALA A 111 12.42 -1.59 16.18
CA ALA A 111 11.11 -1.75 15.57
C ALA A 111 11.02 -3.09 14.81
N ARG A 112 9.91 -3.80 14.94
CA ARG A 112 9.68 -5.09 14.29
C ARG A 112 9.12 -4.86 12.90
N PHE A 113 9.71 -5.52 11.91
CA PHE A 113 9.13 -5.66 10.57
C PHE A 113 8.38 -6.99 10.46
N ARG A 114 7.16 -6.96 9.92
CA ARG A 114 6.35 -8.16 9.63
C ARG A 114 5.59 -7.98 8.32
N LYS A 115 5.47 -9.06 7.56
CA LYS A 115 4.61 -9.12 6.39
C LYS A 115 3.19 -9.50 6.80
N LEU A 116 2.23 -8.99 6.05
CA LEU A 116 0.82 -9.40 6.06
C LEU A 116 0.50 -10.08 4.73
N ASP A 117 1.43 -10.93 4.24
CA ASP A 117 1.35 -11.57 2.93
C ASP A 117 0.34 -12.73 2.87
N THR A 118 -0.22 -13.12 4.02
CA THR A 118 -1.37 -14.02 4.12
C THR A 118 -2.70 -13.30 3.88
N PHE A 119 -2.74 -11.97 3.98
CA PHE A 119 -3.97 -11.21 3.74
C PHE A 119 -4.26 -11.09 2.25
N SER A 120 -5.51 -11.38 1.90
CA SER A 120 -6.03 -11.23 0.55
C SER A 120 -6.63 -9.83 0.38
N MET A 121 -6.43 -9.24 -0.79
CA MET A 121 -7.02 -7.94 -1.17
C MET A 121 -6.67 -6.78 -0.22
N GLY A 122 -5.48 -6.85 0.38
CA GLY A 122 -4.89 -5.78 1.17
C GLY A 122 -5.25 -5.78 2.66
N ALA A 123 -4.54 -4.94 3.40
CA ALA A 123 -4.67 -4.74 4.83
C ALA A 123 -5.07 -3.30 5.17
N ALA A 124 -5.78 -3.12 6.29
CA ALA A 124 -5.99 -1.82 6.91
C ALA A 124 -5.19 -1.72 8.21
N MET A 125 -4.79 -0.51 8.59
CA MET A 125 -4.19 -0.20 9.89
C MET A 125 -5.07 0.81 10.61
N SER A 126 -5.24 0.64 11.92
CA SER A 126 -6.04 1.54 12.74
C SER A 126 -5.37 2.91 12.90
N PRO A 127 -6.11 3.97 13.22
CA PRO A 127 -5.55 5.33 13.27
C PRO A 127 -4.31 5.48 14.18
N SER A 128 -4.32 4.84 15.36
CA SER A 128 -3.14 4.84 16.26
C SER A 128 -2.06 3.84 15.87
N GLY A 129 -2.35 2.92 14.94
CA GLY A 129 -1.51 1.78 14.64
C GLY A 129 -1.61 0.64 15.65
N ARG A 130 -2.58 0.65 16.56
CA ARG A 130 -2.79 -0.46 17.52
C ARG A 130 -3.09 -1.79 16.82
N TYR A 131 -3.91 -1.76 15.77
CA TYR A 131 -4.33 -2.97 15.05
C TYR A 131 -4.03 -2.86 13.55
N ALA A 132 -3.68 -4.00 12.95
CA ALA A 132 -3.84 -4.23 11.52
C ALA A 132 -4.94 -5.26 11.30
N GLY A 133 -5.66 -5.19 10.19
CA GLY A 133 -6.73 -6.13 9.88
C GLY A 133 -6.75 -6.51 8.41
N GLY A 134 -7.30 -7.69 8.14
CA GLY A 134 -7.53 -8.22 6.80
C GLY A 134 -8.26 -9.56 6.84
N PHE A 135 -8.17 -10.33 5.77
CA PHE A 135 -8.72 -11.69 5.76
C PHE A 135 -7.83 -12.66 4.98
N VAL A 136 -7.87 -13.92 5.38
CA VAL A 136 -7.16 -15.03 4.76
C VAL A 136 -8.15 -15.89 3.98
N ILE A 137 -7.78 -16.27 2.75
CA ILE A 137 -8.55 -17.20 1.92
C ILE A 137 -7.96 -18.61 2.04
N SER A 138 -8.81 -19.62 2.24
CA SER A 138 -8.46 -21.04 2.19
C SER A 138 -9.44 -21.81 1.30
N ILE A 139 -9.07 -23.03 0.91
CA ILE A 139 -9.91 -23.92 0.10
C ILE A 139 -10.36 -25.11 0.97
N ALA A 140 -11.67 -25.36 1.00
CA ALA A 140 -12.26 -26.50 1.70
C ALA A 140 -12.01 -27.82 0.94
N PRO A 141 -12.21 -29.00 1.57
CA PRO A 141 -12.06 -30.30 0.90
C PRO A 141 -12.98 -30.54 -0.30
N ASP A 142 -14.04 -29.74 -0.47
CA ASP A 142 -14.97 -29.77 -1.60
C ASP A 142 -14.67 -28.71 -2.67
N ASP A 143 -13.45 -28.16 -2.65
CA ASP A 143 -12.94 -27.11 -3.53
C ASP A 143 -13.67 -25.74 -3.42
N SER A 144 -14.49 -25.54 -2.39
CA SER A 144 -15.12 -24.24 -2.13
C SER A 144 -14.19 -23.26 -1.42
N TYR A 145 -14.34 -21.95 -1.68
CA TYR A 145 -13.61 -20.91 -0.97
C TYR A 145 -14.12 -20.76 0.46
N GLN A 146 -13.19 -20.52 1.37
CA GLN A 146 -13.48 -20.14 2.74
C GLN A 146 -12.65 -18.93 3.15
N TYR A 147 -13.19 -18.12 4.04
CA TYR A 147 -12.64 -16.83 4.42
C TYR A 147 -12.48 -16.75 5.93
N SER A 148 -11.32 -16.27 6.37
CA SER A 148 -11.03 -16.04 7.79
C SER A 148 -10.70 -14.56 8.00
N PRO A 149 -11.62 -13.74 8.55
CA PRO A 149 -11.26 -12.42 9.04
C PRO A 149 -10.19 -12.52 10.11
N THR A 150 -9.21 -11.62 10.06
CA THR A 150 -8.04 -11.66 10.94
C THR A 150 -7.64 -10.26 11.39
N ILE A 151 -7.48 -10.10 12.70
CA ILE A 151 -6.99 -8.88 13.35
C ILE A 151 -5.63 -9.19 13.99
N VAL A 152 -4.64 -8.34 13.76
CA VAL A 152 -3.32 -8.42 14.37
C VAL A 152 -3.20 -7.27 15.37
N ASP A 153 -3.01 -7.59 16.65
CA ASP A 153 -2.60 -6.62 17.66
C ASP A 153 -1.13 -6.28 17.45
N LEU A 154 -0.81 -5.06 17.02
CA LEU A 154 0.57 -4.70 16.68
C LEU A 154 1.42 -4.43 17.91
N GLU A 155 0.83 -4.23 19.09
CA GLU A 155 1.58 -4.10 20.33
C GLU A 155 2.10 -5.47 20.78
N THR A 156 1.23 -6.48 20.79
CA THR A 156 1.58 -7.84 21.25
C THR A 156 2.07 -8.76 20.12
N ASP A 157 1.75 -8.44 18.86
CA ASP A 157 1.86 -9.31 17.68
C ASP A 157 1.11 -10.64 17.84
N GLU A 158 -0.04 -10.54 18.51
CA GLU A 158 -1.06 -11.58 18.59
C GLU A 158 -1.97 -11.51 17.35
N TRP A 159 -2.28 -12.69 16.79
CA TRP A 159 -3.14 -12.85 15.63
C TRP A 159 -4.48 -13.44 16.07
N HIS A 160 -5.55 -12.69 15.90
CA HIS A 160 -6.94 -13.10 16.15
C HIS A 160 -7.59 -13.45 14.82
N GLN A 161 -7.63 -14.75 14.50
CA GLN A 161 -8.24 -15.25 13.27
C GLN A 161 -9.55 -15.98 13.58
N PHE A 162 -10.60 -15.67 12.81
CA PHE A 162 -11.95 -16.20 13.01
C PHE A 162 -12.41 -17.00 11.81
N GLY A 163 -13.20 -18.06 12.03
CA GLY A 163 -13.64 -18.98 10.98
C GLY A 163 -12.73 -20.22 10.85
N PRO A 164 -12.52 -20.74 9.63
CA PRO A 164 -12.92 -20.18 8.34
C PRO A 164 -14.44 -20.28 8.10
N TYR A 165 -15.02 -19.24 7.50
CA TYR A 165 -16.43 -19.21 7.08
C TYR A 165 -16.55 -19.57 5.60
N PRO A 166 -17.54 -20.38 5.19
CA PRO A 166 -17.74 -20.68 3.77
C PRO A 166 -18.19 -19.43 3.01
N GLU A 167 -17.80 -19.34 1.72
CA GLU A 167 -18.20 -18.24 0.80
C GLU A 167 -19.70 -17.94 0.82
N SER A 168 -20.53 -19.00 0.95
CA SER A 168 -21.98 -18.90 1.01
C SER A 168 -22.52 -18.17 2.24
N VAL A 169 -21.69 -17.99 3.29
CA VAL A 169 -22.01 -17.19 4.47
C VAL A 169 -21.38 -15.81 4.33
N TYR A 170 -20.09 -15.74 4.02
CA TYR A 170 -19.37 -14.49 3.80
C TYR A 170 -18.42 -14.61 2.61
N ALA A 171 -18.66 -13.82 1.56
CA ALA A 171 -17.78 -13.73 0.40
C ALA A 171 -16.88 -12.49 0.53
N LEU A 172 -15.88 -12.57 1.41
CA LEU A 172 -15.03 -11.41 1.73
C LEU A 172 -14.24 -10.96 0.52
N HIS A 173 -14.36 -9.67 0.19
CA HIS A 173 -13.79 -9.10 -1.03
C HIS A 173 -12.67 -8.10 -0.77
N GLN A 174 -12.86 -7.13 0.14
CA GLN A 174 -11.88 -6.07 0.38
C GLN A 174 -11.91 -5.60 1.82
N THR A 175 -10.73 -5.46 2.43
CA THR A 175 -10.56 -4.88 3.76
C THR A 175 -10.70 -3.36 3.67
N MET A 176 -11.61 -2.78 4.47
CA MET A 176 -11.90 -1.35 4.37
C MET A 176 -11.32 -0.54 5.54
N ALA A 177 -11.52 -0.98 6.78
CA ALA A 177 -11.02 -0.28 7.96
C ALA A 177 -10.85 -1.19 9.17
N VAL A 178 -9.99 -0.81 10.10
CA VAL A 178 -9.93 -1.37 11.45
C VAL A 178 -9.87 -0.22 12.45
N THR A 179 -10.62 -0.32 13.55
CA THR A 179 -10.66 0.69 14.60
C THR A 179 -9.55 0.48 15.63
N ASP A 180 -9.23 1.52 16.40
CA ASP A 180 -8.32 1.37 17.55
C ASP A 180 -8.93 0.55 18.70
N GLN A 181 -10.22 0.21 18.60
CA GLN A 181 -10.96 -0.62 19.54
C GLN A 181 -11.03 -2.09 19.08
N GLY A 182 -10.37 -2.45 17.98
CA GLY A 182 -10.29 -3.82 17.51
C GLY A 182 -11.54 -4.30 16.74
N LEU A 183 -12.28 -3.37 16.12
CA LEU A 183 -13.38 -3.68 15.20
C LEU A 183 -12.91 -3.56 13.75
N LEU A 184 -13.00 -4.64 12.98
CA LEU A 184 -12.55 -4.78 11.59
C LEU A 184 -13.74 -4.81 10.62
N PHE A 185 -13.70 -3.98 9.57
CA PHE A 185 -14.71 -3.89 8.52
C PHE A 185 -14.19 -4.45 7.19
N ILE A 186 -14.94 -5.38 6.60
CA ILE A 186 -14.59 -6.07 5.34
C ILE A 186 -15.81 -6.14 4.44
N SER A 187 -15.67 -5.72 3.18
CA SER A 187 -16.76 -5.75 2.20
C SER A 187 -17.14 -7.18 1.82
N ASP A 188 -18.44 -7.45 1.75
CA ASP A 188 -19.02 -8.72 1.31
C ASP A 188 -19.44 -8.60 -0.16
N GLY A 189 -18.72 -9.32 -1.02
CA GLY A 189 -18.91 -9.28 -2.47
C GLY A 189 -20.18 -9.96 -2.97
N GLN A 190 -20.81 -10.81 -2.17
CA GLN A 190 -22.00 -11.57 -2.57
C GLN A 190 -23.30 -10.98 -2.01
N HIS A 191 -23.27 -10.56 -0.74
CA HIS A 191 -24.46 -10.05 -0.05
C HIS A 191 -24.56 -8.51 -0.09
N GLY A 192 -23.50 -7.83 -0.52
CA GLY A 192 -23.41 -6.37 -0.50
C GLY A 192 -23.16 -5.82 0.90
N GLY A 193 -22.68 -4.57 0.98
CA GLY A 193 -22.28 -3.98 2.26
C GLY A 193 -21.02 -4.63 2.83
N GLN A 194 -20.98 -4.79 4.14
CA GLN A 194 -19.81 -5.24 4.90
C GLN A 194 -20.19 -6.11 6.09
N ILE A 195 -19.22 -6.92 6.53
CA ILE A 195 -19.21 -7.41 7.91
C ILE A 195 -18.35 -6.51 8.78
N ALA A 196 -18.70 -6.44 10.06
CA ALA A 196 -17.88 -5.90 11.13
C ALA A 196 -17.61 -7.02 12.14
N ILE A 197 -16.35 -7.26 12.48
CA ILE A 197 -15.92 -8.30 13.42
C ILE A 197 -14.97 -7.74 14.46
N ASP A 198 -15.18 -8.07 15.73
CA ASP A 198 -14.30 -7.63 16.81
C ASP A 198 -13.22 -8.68 17.18
N ILE A 199 -12.32 -8.31 18.11
CA ILE A 199 -11.25 -9.19 18.61
C ILE A 199 -11.75 -10.41 19.41
N THR A 200 -13.04 -10.48 19.74
CA THR A 200 -13.64 -11.66 20.38
C THR A 200 -14.28 -12.62 19.37
N GLY A 201 -14.47 -12.15 18.13
CA GLY A 201 -15.08 -12.90 17.04
C GLY A 201 -16.58 -12.65 16.89
N ASP A 202 -17.12 -11.66 17.59
CA ASP A 202 -18.51 -11.24 17.42
C ASP A 202 -18.66 -10.50 16.09
N ILE A 203 -19.58 -10.99 15.25
CA ILE A 203 -19.82 -10.47 13.90
C ILE A 203 -21.19 -9.80 13.85
N PHE A 204 -21.25 -8.62 13.22
CA PHE A 204 -22.49 -8.00 12.78
C PHE A 204 -22.36 -7.38 11.39
N VAL A 205 -23.49 -7.06 10.77
CA VAL A 205 -23.57 -6.31 9.51
C VAL A 205 -24.03 -4.90 9.85
N PRO A 206 -23.29 -3.83 9.45
CA PRO A 206 -23.74 -2.46 9.67
C PRO A 206 -25.14 -2.22 9.09
N GLU A 207 -26.05 -1.72 9.91
CA GLU A 207 -27.45 -1.53 9.51
C GLU A 207 -27.61 -0.38 8.51
N SER A 208 -28.53 -0.56 7.55
CA SER A 208 -28.92 0.52 6.65
C SER A 208 -29.56 1.68 7.42
N PRO A 209 -29.11 2.92 7.19
CA PRO A 209 -29.78 4.09 7.75
C PRO A 209 -31.24 4.18 7.28
N ALA A 210 -32.09 4.86 8.06
CA ALA A 210 -33.48 5.06 7.67
C ALA A 210 -33.61 5.71 6.28
N GLY A 211 -34.39 5.10 5.38
CA GLY A 211 -34.57 5.58 4.01
C GLY A 211 -33.52 5.10 3.00
N TYR A 212 -32.64 4.17 3.39
CA TYR A 212 -31.67 3.53 2.51
C TYR A 212 -32.07 2.09 2.19
N GLU A 213 -32.11 1.74 0.90
CA GLU A 213 -32.37 0.37 0.43
C GLU A 213 -31.14 -0.54 0.49
N HIS A 214 -29.93 0.04 0.43
CA HIS A 214 -28.68 -0.72 0.37
C HIS A 214 -27.92 -0.68 1.69
N LEU A 215 -27.19 -1.76 1.97
CA LEU A 215 -26.29 -1.84 3.12
C LEU A 215 -25.15 -0.83 2.95
N PRO A 216 -24.72 -0.17 4.04
CA PRO A 216 -23.64 0.80 3.99
C PRO A 216 -22.27 0.13 3.92
N GLU A 217 -21.29 0.90 3.48
CA GLU A 217 -19.88 0.55 3.56
C GLU A 217 -19.14 1.59 4.41
N VAL A 218 -18.66 1.18 5.57
CA VAL A 218 -17.75 1.96 6.42
C VAL A 218 -16.34 1.92 5.80
N GLN A 219 -15.70 3.07 5.73
CA GLN A 219 -14.42 3.28 5.04
C GLN A 219 -13.32 3.81 5.97
N GLY A 220 -13.68 4.44 7.10
CA GLY A 220 -12.70 4.99 8.03
C GLY A 220 -13.28 5.34 9.39
N THR A 221 -12.40 5.59 10.35
CA THR A 221 -12.74 5.79 11.76
C THR A 221 -11.80 6.82 12.42
N SER A 222 -12.31 7.58 13.38
CA SER A 222 -11.47 8.34 14.32
C SER A 222 -10.79 7.40 15.31
N ALA A 223 -9.70 7.87 15.93
CA ALA A 223 -8.92 7.07 16.88
C ALA A 223 -9.69 6.74 18.17
N ASP A 224 -10.55 7.67 18.61
CA ASP A 224 -11.42 7.46 19.78
C ASP A 224 -12.60 6.51 19.51
N GLY A 225 -12.77 6.07 18.25
CA GLY A 225 -13.87 5.19 17.82
C GLY A 225 -15.24 5.87 17.76
N LYS A 226 -15.32 7.16 18.09
CA LYS A 226 -16.59 7.90 18.14
C LYS A 226 -17.22 8.09 16.77
N TYR A 227 -16.39 8.29 15.75
CA TYR A 227 -16.82 8.60 14.40
C TYR A 227 -16.43 7.48 13.44
N TRP A 228 -17.41 6.95 12.71
CA TRP A 228 -17.15 6.18 11.49
C TRP A 228 -17.64 6.97 10.29
N VAL A 229 -16.99 6.80 9.15
CA VAL A 229 -17.43 7.42 7.89
C VAL A 229 -17.50 6.39 6.79
N GLY A 230 -18.38 6.63 5.83
CA GLY A 230 -18.62 5.71 4.74
C GLY A 230 -19.66 6.22 3.76
N TYR A 231 -20.37 5.31 3.13
CA TYR A 231 -21.43 5.65 2.18
C TYR A 231 -22.48 4.55 2.04
N ALA A 232 -23.61 4.90 1.45
CA ALA A 232 -24.63 3.95 1.01
C ALA A 232 -25.46 4.54 -0.14
N LYS A 233 -26.36 3.73 -0.71
CA LYS A 233 -27.35 4.19 -1.70
C LYS A 233 -28.76 4.15 -1.15
N LYS A 234 -29.53 5.19 -1.46
CA LYS A 234 -30.96 5.22 -1.12
C LYS A 234 -31.77 4.27 -1.98
N THR A 235 -31.46 4.22 -3.26
CA THR A 235 -32.17 3.38 -4.23
C THR A 235 -31.21 2.70 -5.19
N THR A 236 -31.65 1.58 -5.77
CA THR A 236 -30.92 0.93 -6.87
C THR A 236 -30.73 1.90 -8.04
N GLY A 237 -29.49 2.04 -8.52
CA GLY A 237 -29.13 2.98 -9.59
C GLY A 237 -29.09 4.45 -9.17
N GLY A 238 -29.36 4.76 -7.90
CA GLY A 238 -29.27 6.11 -7.34
C GLY A 238 -27.84 6.54 -6.99
N LEU A 239 -27.74 7.76 -6.43
CA LEU A 239 -26.49 8.35 -5.97
C LEU A 239 -25.92 7.59 -4.76
N TYR A 240 -24.60 7.59 -4.66
CA TYR A 240 -23.89 7.38 -3.40
C TYR A 240 -24.07 8.61 -2.51
N TYR A 241 -24.47 8.37 -1.27
CA TYR A 241 -24.56 9.40 -0.25
C TYR A 241 -23.49 9.15 0.81
N PRO A 242 -22.70 10.18 1.17
CA PRO A 242 -21.70 10.08 2.22
C PRO A 242 -22.39 10.03 3.58
N LEU A 243 -21.91 9.15 4.44
CA LEU A 243 -22.48 8.88 5.76
C LEU A 243 -21.42 9.09 6.84
N LEU A 244 -21.88 9.56 8.00
CA LEU A 244 -21.12 9.70 9.23
C LEU A 244 -21.91 9.01 10.34
N TRP A 245 -21.29 8.08 11.06
CA TRP A 245 -21.84 7.52 12.28
C TRP A 245 -21.26 8.26 13.47
N ILE A 246 -22.12 8.60 14.42
CA ILE A 246 -21.73 9.10 15.75
C ILE A 246 -22.33 8.13 16.76
N ASP A 247 -21.47 7.47 17.54
CA ASP A 247 -21.90 6.51 18.55
C ASP A 247 -22.88 5.44 17.99
N GLY A 248 -22.62 4.97 16.77
CA GLY A 248 -23.43 3.96 16.07
C GLY A 248 -24.65 4.50 15.30
N ALA A 249 -25.01 5.78 15.45
CA ALA A 249 -26.12 6.38 14.71
C ALA A 249 -25.64 7.05 13.42
N ALA A 250 -26.13 6.59 12.26
CA ALA A 250 -25.79 7.14 10.96
C ALA A 250 -26.53 8.46 10.66
N GLN A 251 -25.82 9.41 10.09
CA GLN A 251 -26.34 10.64 9.50
C GLN A 251 -25.72 10.92 8.13
N GLU A 252 -26.50 11.54 7.26
CA GLU A 252 -26.06 11.91 5.92
C GLU A 252 -25.23 13.20 5.96
N LEU A 253 -24.04 13.14 5.36
CA LEU A 253 -23.22 14.32 5.11
C LEU A 253 -23.75 15.07 3.89
N SER A 254 -23.57 16.39 3.88
CA SER A 254 -24.05 17.20 2.76
C SER A 254 -23.27 16.91 1.47
N LEU A 255 -24.00 16.91 0.35
CA LEU A 255 -23.44 16.79 -1.00
C LEU A 255 -22.96 18.16 -1.53
N PRO A 256 -21.99 18.19 -2.46
CA PRO A 256 -21.73 19.39 -3.24
C PRO A 256 -22.91 19.68 -4.17
N GLU A 257 -23.08 20.94 -4.57
CA GLU A 257 -24.18 21.34 -5.48
C GLU A 257 -24.04 20.73 -6.88
N LYS A 258 -22.80 20.63 -7.35
CA LYS A 258 -22.41 20.12 -8.65
C LYS A 258 -21.27 19.11 -8.51
N ASN A 259 -21.07 18.32 -9.55
CA ASN A 259 -19.90 17.45 -9.66
C ASN A 259 -18.63 18.30 -9.89
N TYR A 260 -17.46 17.67 -9.88
CA TYR A 260 -16.17 18.34 -10.03
C TYR A 260 -15.95 18.93 -11.42
N ARG A 261 -16.81 18.62 -12.40
CA ARG A 261 -16.83 19.22 -13.73
C ARG A 261 -17.89 20.31 -13.89
N GLU A 262 -18.50 20.76 -12.79
CA GLU A 262 -19.58 21.77 -12.78
C GLU A 262 -20.90 21.33 -13.45
N GLU A 263 -21.14 20.02 -13.50
CA GLU A 263 -22.36 19.37 -13.99
C GLU A 263 -23.22 18.84 -12.85
N GLU A 264 -24.39 18.29 -13.17
CA GLU A 264 -25.24 17.59 -12.19
C GLU A 264 -24.55 16.33 -11.64
N LEU A 265 -24.87 15.99 -10.38
CA LEU A 265 -24.36 14.77 -9.76
C LEU A 265 -24.97 13.54 -10.42
N ARG A 266 -24.12 12.73 -11.07
CA ARG A 266 -24.55 11.48 -11.73
C ARG A 266 -24.44 10.26 -10.83
N ALA A 267 -23.37 10.19 -10.04
CA ALA A 267 -23.10 9.05 -9.17
C ALA A 267 -23.05 9.40 -7.69
N GLY A 268 -22.98 10.69 -7.34
CA GLY A 268 -22.91 11.15 -5.96
C GLY A 268 -21.48 11.11 -5.41
N VAL A 269 -21.38 10.97 -4.09
CA VAL A 269 -20.15 11.16 -3.33
C VAL A 269 -20.02 10.09 -2.25
N MET A 270 -18.78 9.70 -1.97
CA MET A 270 -18.44 8.77 -0.90
C MET A 270 -17.51 9.42 0.11
N ALA A 271 -17.79 9.29 1.41
CA ALA A 271 -16.80 9.59 2.43
C ALA A 271 -15.83 8.40 2.52
N ARG A 272 -14.53 8.68 2.40
CA ARG A 272 -13.47 7.67 2.27
C ARG A 272 -12.68 7.46 3.55
N SER A 273 -12.48 8.52 4.33
CA SER A 273 -11.86 8.42 5.64
C SER A 273 -12.07 9.70 6.45
N ILE A 274 -11.67 9.66 7.71
CA ILE A 274 -11.71 10.77 8.66
C ILE A 274 -10.35 10.86 9.36
N SER A 275 -9.92 12.07 9.69
CA SER A 275 -8.72 12.29 10.49
C SER A 275 -8.86 11.61 11.86
N ALA A 276 -7.75 11.15 12.43
CA ALA A 276 -7.74 10.44 13.71
C ALA A 276 -8.39 11.25 14.84
N ASN A 277 -8.24 12.58 14.83
CA ASN A 277 -8.90 13.49 15.78
C ASN A 277 -10.38 13.78 15.49
N GLY A 278 -10.94 13.27 14.38
CA GLY A 278 -12.36 13.42 14.04
C GLY A 278 -12.77 14.83 13.55
N GLU A 279 -11.83 15.64 13.07
CA GLU A 279 -12.07 17.03 12.67
C GLU A 279 -12.26 17.24 11.16
N VAL A 280 -11.71 16.35 10.33
CA VAL A 280 -11.76 16.47 8.87
C VAL A 280 -12.07 15.12 8.23
N ILE A 281 -13.07 15.11 7.36
CA ILE A 281 -13.45 13.95 6.54
C ILE A 281 -13.02 14.24 5.11
N TYR A 282 -12.41 13.29 4.40
CA TYR A 282 -12.26 13.40 2.95
C TYR A 282 -13.10 12.37 2.21
N GLY A 283 -13.42 12.69 0.96
CA GLY A 283 -14.24 11.88 0.11
C GLY A 283 -13.96 12.10 -1.37
N THR A 284 -14.74 11.39 -2.19
CA THR A 284 -14.59 11.39 -3.65
C THR A 284 -15.95 11.49 -4.32
N SER A 285 -16.06 12.29 -5.38
CA SER A 285 -17.10 12.11 -6.39
C SER A 285 -16.82 10.79 -7.15
N TRP A 286 -17.88 10.00 -7.40
CA TRP A 286 -17.71 8.67 -7.98
C TRP A 286 -18.21 8.57 -9.42
N ASP A 287 -17.67 9.41 -10.29
CA ASP A 287 -17.94 9.35 -11.72
C ASP A 287 -16.62 9.09 -12.46
N ASN A 288 -16.62 8.10 -13.37
CA ASN A 288 -15.46 7.71 -14.19
C ASN A 288 -14.92 8.85 -15.06
N SER A 289 -15.68 9.94 -15.20
CA SER A 289 -15.20 11.17 -15.84
C SER A 289 -14.60 12.15 -14.83
N ASP A 290 -15.01 12.17 -13.57
CA ASP A 290 -14.84 13.29 -12.65
C ASP A 290 -13.60 13.12 -11.74
N TYR A 291 -13.59 12.07 -10.90
CA TYR A 291 -12.58 11.73 -9.87
C TYR A 291 -12.22 12.83 -8.84
N GLY A 292 -13.03 13.88 -8.71
CA GLY A 292 -12.81 14.98 -7.78
C GLY A 292 -12.70 14.53 -6.34
N MET A 293 -11.70 15.08 -5.65
CA MET A 293 -11.51 14.87 -4.22
C MET A 293 -12.09 16.06 -3.44
N LEU A 294 -12.86 15.78 -2.40
CA LEU A 294 -13.48 16.80 -1.55
C LEU A 294 -13.30 16.48 -0.08
N TYR A 295 -13.57 17.45 0.79
CA TYR A 295 -13.47 17.29 2.23
C TYR A 295 -14.57 18.07 2.97
N TRP A 296 -14.92 17.59 4.15
CA TRP A 296 -15.80 18.27 5.11
C TRP A 296 -14.98 18.59 6.36
N ARG A 297 -15.17 19.80 6.88
CA ARG A 297 -14.57 20.22 8.15
C ARG A 297 -15.65 20.24 9.23
N LYS A 298 -15.27 19.88 10.45
CA LYS A 298 -16.14 19.98 11.61
C LYS A 298 -16.57 21.43 11.83
N GLU A 299 -17.87 21.62 12.04
CA GLU A 299 -18.50 22.90 12.34
C GLU A 299 -19.46 22.70 13.51
N GLY A 300 -19.07 23.18 14.69
CA GLY A 300 -19.82 22.95 15.92
C GLY A 300 -19.91 21.45 16.26
N ALA A 301 -21.14 20.93 16.37
CA ALA A 301 -21.40 19.52 16.68
C ALA A 301 -21.47 18.63 15.43
N GLY A 302 -21.43 19.21 14.22
CA GLY A 302 -21.56 18.48 12.96
C GLY A 302 -20.44 18.82 11.98
N PHE A 303 -20.71 18.66 10.69
CA PHE A 303 -19.79 18.97 9.61
C PHE A 303 -20.44 19.97 8.65
N GLY A 304 -19.63 20.88 8.14
CA GLY A 304 -20.03 21.91 7.18
C GLY A 304 -20.40 21.35 5.81
N ARG A 305 -20.52 22.25 4.83
CA ARG A 305 -20.63 21.86 3.42
C ARG A 305 -19.29 21.35 2.88
N PRO A 306 -19.29 20.37 1.96
CA PRO A 306 -18.05 19.91 1.36
C PRO A 306 -17.38 21.01 0.54
N GLN A 307 -16.06 20.98 0.51
CA GLN A 307 -15.23 21.78 -0.38
C GLN A 307 -14.32 20.88 -1.21
N TRP A 308 -14.01 21.29 -2.44
CA TRP A 308 -13.02 20.58 -3.25
C TRP A 308 -11.62 20.71 -2.64
N VAL A 309 -10.93 19.59 -2.49
CA VAL A 309 -9.50 19.55 -2.16
C VAL A 309 -8.75 20.23 -3.30
N GLY A 310 -7.80 21.10 -2.96
CA GLY A 310 -7.06 21.88 -3.94
C GLY A 310 -7.90 22.87 -4.75
N LYS A 311 -8.94 23.44 -4.14
CA LYS A 311 -9.76 24.51 -4.75
C LYS A 311 -8.94 25.72 -5.22
N ASP A 312 -7.76 25.95 -4.64
CA ASP A 312 -6.83 27.03 -4.99
C ASP A 312 -6.10 26.78 -6.33
N VAL A 313 -5.92 25.51 -6.71
CA VAL A 313 -5.28 25.11 -7.98
C VAL A 313 -6.27 24.52 -9.00
N ARG A 314 -7.54 24.35 -8.63
CA ARG A 314 -8.58 23.81 -9.51
C ARG A 314 -8.91 24.81 -10.64
N LYS A 315 -8.77 24.37 -11.88
CA LYS A 315 -9.08 25.16 -13.08
C LYS A 315 -9.98 24.38 -14.04
N ILE A 316 -11.09 25.00 -14.41
CA ILE A 316 -12.04 24.46 -15.40
C ILE A 316 -11.83 25.17 -16.73
N THR A 317 -11.75 24.39 -17.81
CA THR A 317 -11.67 24.90 -19.18
C THR A 317 -12.76 24.24 -20.03
N PRO A 318 -13.84 24.97 -20.39
CA PRO A 318 -14.83 24.48 -21.33
C PRO A 318 -14.19 24.18 -22.69
N THR A 319 -14.54 23.04 -23.26
CA THR A 319 -14.08 22.58 -24.57
C THR A 319 -15.17 21.78 -25.27
N VAL A 320 -14.89 21.37 -26.50
CA VAL A 320 -15.77 20.50 -27.28
C VAL A 320 -14.98 19.25 -27.64
N LEU A 321 -15.49 18.10 -27.23
CA LEU A 321 -14.98 16.78 -27.62
C LEU A 321 -15.92 16.15 -28.64
N GLN A 322 -15.48 15.06 -29.27
CA GLN A 322 -16.22 14.37 -30.32
C GLN A 322 -16.30 12.88 -30.02
N TYR A 323 -17.47 12.29 -30.24
CA TYR A 323 -17.61 10.84 -30.25
C TYR A 323 -16.90 10.23 -31.48
N PRO A 324 -16.64 8.91 -31.50
CA PRO A 324 -16.01 8.25 -32.66
C PRO A 324 -16.76 8.42 -33.98
N ASP A 325 -18.06 8.71 -33.93
CA ASP A 325 -18.91 8.99 -35.11
C ASP A 325 -18.85 10.45 -35.59
N GLY A 326 -18.08 11.31 -34.92
CA GLY A 326 -17.92 12.73 -35.24
C GLY A 326 -18.95 13.65 -34.57
N THR A 327 -19.87 13.12 -33.76
CA THR A 327 -20.83 13.94 -33.01
C THR A 327 -20.12 14.72 -31.91
N GLU A 328 -20.26 16.04 -31.91
CA GLU A 328 -19.66 16.92 -30.91
C GLU A 328 -20.47 16.98 -29.61
N TYR A 329 -19.81 17.17 -28.48
CA TYR A 329 -20.43 17.42 -27.18
C TYR A 329 -19.58 18.37 -26.32
N ASP A 330 -20.26 19.21 -25.54
CA ASP A 330 -19.61 20.10 -24.58
C ASP A 330 -18.97 19.30 -23.46
N TYR A 331 -17.74 19.67 -23.10
CA TYR A 331 -16.97 19.02 -22.04
C TYR A 331 -16.18 20.04 -21.23
N ASN A 332 -16.15 19.89 -19.92
CA ASN A 332 -15.32 20.72 -19.05
C ASN A 332 -14.05 19.98 -18.68
N LEU A 333 -12.89 20.37 -19.22
CA LEU A 333 -11.59 19.90 -18.76
C LEU A 333 -11.31 20.44 -17.36
N VAL A 334 -10.75 19.61 -16.48
CA VAL A 334 -10.47 19.99 -15.10
C VAL A 334 -9.03 19.63 -14.73
N ASN A 335 -8.23 20.67 -14.55
CA ASN A 335 -6.97 20.55 -13.84
C ASN A 335 -7.26 20.68 -12.34
N GLY A 336 -6.76 19.76 -11.52
CA GLY A 336 -7.03 19.80 -10.09
C GLY A 336 -6.73 18.48 -9.36
N CYS A 337 -6.96 18.49 -8.06
CA CYS A 337 -6.79 17.34 -7.17
C CYS A 337 -7.87 16.28 -7.39
N ILE A 338 -7.45 15.03 -7.56
CA ILE A 338 -8.30 13.87 -7.77
C ILE A 338 -7.93 12.74 -6.81
N CYS A 339 -8.86 11.83 -6.60
CA CYS A 339 -8.64 10.62 -5.83
C CYS A 339 -9.33 9.43 -6.52
N THR A 340 -8.61 8.32 -6.63
CA THR A 340 -9.17 7.01 -7.01
C THR A 340 -9.50 6.21 -5.75
N ALA A 341 -10.03 4.99 -5.91
CA ALA A 341 -10.50 4.17 -4.79
C ALA A 341 -9.40 3.72 -3.80
N GLU A 342 -8.14 3.98 -4.12
CA GLU A 342 -6.99 3.42 -3.44
C GLU A 342 -6.26 4.53 -2.68
N LEU A 343 -5.97 4.26 -1.39
CA LEU A 343 -5.03 4.94 -0.47
C LEU A 343 -5.68 5.86 0.57
N THR A 344 -5.20 5.74 1.82
CA THR A 344 -5.51 6.58 2.99
C THR A 344 -4.84 7.94 2.85
N LYS A 345 -5.62 9.00 2.70
CA LYS A 345 -5.11 10.28 2.19
C LYS A 345 -5.01 11.42 3.21
N ILE A 346 -5.25 11.19 4.49
CA ILE A 346 -5.34 12.30 5.45
C ILE A 346 -4.35 12.11 6.60
N SER A 347 -3.74 13.21 7.04
CA SER A 347 -2.90 13.22 8.22
C SER A 347 -3.74 13.06 9.50
N THR A 348 -3.09 12.66 10.59
CA THR A 348 -3.73 12.41 11.90
C THR A 348 -4.65 13.55 12.34
N SER A 349 -4.20 14.80 12.22
CA SER A 349 -4.99 15.96 12.63
C SER A 349 -6.01 16.45 11.59
N GLY A 350 -5.93 15.95 10.35
CA GLY A 350 -6.67 16.47 9.22
C GLY A 350 -6.06 17.70 8.57
N LYS A 351 -4.90 18.18 9.05
CA LYS A 351 -4.18 19.33 8.49
C LYS A 351 -3.76 19.13 7.04
N TRP A 352 -3.32 17.93 6.67
CA TRP A 352 -2.88 17.64 5.31
C TRP A 352 -3.74 16.55 4.68
N ILE A 353 -4.05 16.74 3.40
CA ILE A 353 -4.70 15.75 2.54
C ILE A 353 -3.78 15.45 1.35
N ALA A 354 -3.27 14.23 1.27
CA ALA A 354 -2.53 13.70 0.14
C ALA A 354 -3.47 13.43 -1.05
N THR A 355 -3.07 13.80 -2.25
CA THR A 355 -3.90 13.70 -3.45
C THR A 355 -3.02 13.53 -4.68
N THR A 356 -3.65 13.28 -5.83
CA THR A 356 -2.97 13.39 -7.13
C THR A 356 -3.51 14.60 -7.86
N TYR A 357 -2.63 15.51 -8.28
CA TYR A 357 -2.99 16.61 -9.17
C TYR A 357 -2.98 16.09 -10.62
N ARG A 358 -4.13 16.20 -11.29
CA ARG A 358 -4.30 15.85 -12.70
C ARG A 358 -4.32 17.12 -13.53
N THR A 359 -3.65 17.12 -14.68
CA THR A 359 -3.95 18.07 -15.76
C THR A 359 -4.55 17.36 -16.96
N GLU A 360 -5.39 18.06 -17.71
CA GLU A 360 -6.09 17.51 -18.88
C GLU A 360 -5.92 18.41 -20.10
N VAL A 361 -5.68 17.78 -21.25
CA VAL A 361 -5.76 18.42 -22.57
C VAL A 361 -6.58 17.53 -23.51
N PRO A 362 -7.27 18.09 -24.51
CA PRO A 362 -7.90 17.28 -25.55
C PRO A 362 -6.83 16.50 -26.31
N SER A 363 -7.14 15.25 -26.65
CA SER A 363 -6.34 14.47 -27.60
C SER A 363 -6.29 15.16 -28.96
N ALA A 364 -5.30 14.81 -29.80
CA ALA A 364 -5.15 15.43 -31.12
C ALA A 364 -6.39 15.30 -32.05
N ASN A 365 -7.27 14.33 -31.79
CA ASN A 365 -8.51 14.11 -32.52
C ASN A 365 -9.77 14.55 -31.74
N ASN A 366 -9.61 15.22 -30.59
CA ASN A 366 -10.69 15.67 -29.69
C ASN A 366 -11.63 14.55 -29.21
N GLN A 367 -11.21 13.27 -29.21
CA GLN A 367 -12.11 12.16 -28.81
C GLN A 367 -12.01 11.79 -27.33
N TYR A 368 -10.91 12.14 -26.66
CA TYR A 368 -10.69 11.86 -25.24
C TYR A 368 -9.74 12.89 -24.64
N THR A 369 -9.49 12.80 -23.33
CA THR A 369 -8.55 13.65 -22.62
C THR A 369 -7.23 12.93 -22.42
N GLU A 370 -6.13 13.58 -22.78
CA GLU A 370 -4.79 13.18 -22.35
C GLU A 370 -4.50 13.81 -20.98
N CYS A 371 -4.00 12.99 -20.05
CA CYS A 371 -3.83 13.38 -18.66
C CYS A 371 -2.38 13.23 -18.21
N THR A 372 -1.91 14.16 -17.37
CA THR A 372 -0.67 14.00 -16.60
C THR A 372 -0.97 14.01 -15.11
N TYR A 373 -0.13 13.33 -14.33
CA TYR A 373 -0.36 13.13 -12.90
C TYR A 373 0.88 13.48 -12.08
N ARG A 374 0.65 14.22 -11.00
CA ARG A 374 1.66 14.61 -10.00
C ARG A 374 1.13 14.38 -8.60
N ALA A 375 1.97 13.95 -7.68
CA ALA A 375 1.63 13.96 -6.27
C ALA A 375 1.36 15.40 -5.81
N ALA A 376 0.32 15.59 -5.03
CA ALA A 376 -0.03 16.89 -4.47
C ALA A 376 -0.58 16.73 -3.05
N PHE A 377 -0.50 17.80 -2.27
CA PHE A 377 -0.84 17.80 -0.85
C PHE A 377 -1.53 19.11 -0.50
N TYR A 378 -2.76 19.01 -0.01
CA TYR A 378 -3.59 20.14 0.34
C TYR A 378 -3.56 20.37 1.85
N ASN A 379 -3.26 21.59 2.27
CA ASN A 379 -3.31 22.00 3.66
C ASN A 379 -4.70 22.56 3.97
N THR A 380 -5.45 21.94 4.89
CA THR A 380 -6.82 22.34 5.24
C THR A 380 -6.89 23.55 6.16
N GLU A 381 -5.78 23.93 6.79
CA GLU A 381 -5.69 25.09 7.67
C GLU A 381 -5.38 26.37 6.88
N THR A 382 -4.43 26.29 5.94
CA THR A 382 -4.05 27.41 5.07
C THR A 382 -4.84 27.46 3.77
N GLU A 383 -5.56 26.37 3.45
CA GLU A 383 -6.32 26.17 2.21
C GLU A 383 -5.47 26.25 0.93
N THR A 384 -4.20 25.82 0.99
CA THR A 384 -3.24 25.86 -0.13
C THR A 384 -2.75 24.48 -0.55
N THR A 385 -2.43 24.30 -1.83
CA THR A 385 -1.91 23.06 -2.40
C THR A 385 -0.42 23.15 -2.73
N VAL A 386 0.34 22.12 -2.33
CA VAL A 386 1.69 21.85 -2.84
C VAL A 386 1.61 20.77 -3.90
N ILE A 387 2.12 21.04 -5.11
CA ILE A 387 2.26 20.04 -6.19
C ILE A 387 3.75 19.71 -6.32
N VAL A 388 4.08 18.42 -6.26
CA VAL A 388 5.47 17.95 -6.33
C VAL A 388 5.83 17.61 -7.77
N GLU A 389 6.70 18.42 -8.37
CA GLU A 389 7.12 18.32 -9.77
C GLU A 389 8.48 17.61 -9.95
N ASP A 390 9.14 17.26 -8.85
CA ASP A 390 10.52 16.73 -8.84
C ASP A 390 10.63 15.33 -9.46
N TYR A 391 9.50 14.65 -9.64
CA TYR A 391 9.41 13.29 -10.14
C TYR A 391 8.57 13.22 -11.42
N GLY A 392 8.65 12.09 -12.12
CA GLY A 392 7.79 11.81 -13.28
C GLY A 392 6.31 11.66 -12.88
N GLU A 393 5.62 10.71 -13.51
CA GLU A 393 4.25 10.39 -13.08
C GLU A 393 4.23 9.91 -11.63
N THR A 394 3.41 10.53 -10.78
CA THR A 394 3.36 10.24 -9.33
C THR A 394 1.96 10.41 -8.73
N SER A 395 1.76 9.84 -7.55
CA SER A 395 0.53 9.96 -6.74
C SER A 395 0.86 10.18 -5.27
N GLY A 396 0.17 11.10 -4.58
CA GLY A 396 0.35 11.29 -3.14
C GLY A 396 -0.24 10.10 -2.38
N ALA A 397 0.54 9.38 -1.57
CA ALA A 397 0.12 8.17 -0.88
C ALA A 397 -0.35 8.45 0.55
N HIS A 398 0.50 9.14 1.34
CA HIS A 398 0.23 9.48 2.74
C HIS A 398 0.95 10.79 3.12
N VAL A 399 0.56 11.42 4.23
CA VAL A 399 1.18 12.65 4.73
C VAL A 399 1.02 12.78 6.24
N THR A 400 2.07 13.20 6.92
CA THR A 400 2.08 13.47 8.36
C THR A 400 1.67 14.92 8.68
N ASP A 401 1.33 15.21 9.93
CA ASP A 401 0.91 16.57 10.35
C ASP A 401 2.03 17.62 10.22
N ASP A 402 3.28 17.19 10.38
CA ASP A 402 4.47 18.01 10.19
C ASP A 402 4.87 18.15 8.71
N GLY A 403 4.13 17.56 7.77
CA GLY A 403 4.30 17.80 6.34
C GLY A 403 5.32 16.89 5.65
N ILE A 404 5.61 15.72 6.22
CA ILE A 404 6.37 14.66 5.54
C ILE A 404 5.40 13.91 4.63
N ALA A 405 5.62 14.04 3.33
CA ALA A 405 4.83 13.45 2.26
C ALA A 405 5.45 12.13 1.79
N PHE A 406 4.60 11.11 1.68
CA PHE A 406 4.92 9.83 1.08
C PHE A 406 4.27 9.74 -0.29
N ILE A 407 5.08 9.50 -1.31
CA ILE A 407 4.69 9.61 -2.72
C ILE A 407 4.90 8.25 -3.38
N GLY A 408 3.87 7.77 -4.09
CA GLY A 408 4.01 6.62 -4.98
C GLY A 408 4.49 7.05 -6.36
N ILE A 409 5.43 6.29 -6.94
CA ILE A 409 5.85 6.50 -8.33
C ILE A 409 4.88 5.79 -9.28
N GLY A 410 4.27 6.57 -10.17
CA GLY A 410 3.18 6.16 -11.05
C GLY A 410 1.79 6.36 -10.44
N ARG A 411 0.79 5.83 -11.15
CA ARG A 411 -0.63 5.89 -10.77
C ARG A 411 -1.25 4.53 -10.45
N LEU A 412 -0.89 3.49 -11.20
CA LEU A 412 -1.43 2.14 -11.05
C LEU A 412 -0.30 1.14 -10.82
N GLY A 413 -0.52 0.16 -9.94
CA GLY A 413 0.47 -0.86 -9.65
C GLY A 413 1.77 -0.30 -9.04
N ILE A 414 1.64 0.71 -8.18
CA ILE A 414 2.75 1.44 -7.57
C ILE A 414 3.65 0.46 -6.80
N SER A 415 4.92 0.36 -7.21
CA SER A 415 5.90 -0.58 -6.65
C SER A 415 7.09 0.11 -5.98
N SER A 416 7.20 1.43 -6.08
CA SER A 416 8.23 2.25 -5.44
C SER A 416 7.65 3.58 -4.95
N GLY A 417 8.34 4.22 -4.01
CA GLY A 417 7.91 5.49 -3.45
C GLY A 417 9.06 6.37 -2.99
N LYS A 418 8.74 7.66 -2.86
CA LYS A 418 9.63 8.75 -2.43
C LYS A 418 9.10 9.41 -1.17
N VAL A 419 10.00 10.05 -0.43
CA VAL A 419 9.66 10.85 0.76
C VAL A 419 10.06 12.31 0.50
N TYR A 420 9.19 13.24 0.87
CA TYR A 420 9.35 14.66 0.54
C TYR A 420 8.93 15.53 1.72
N ASP A 421 9.67 16.60 2.01
CA ASP A 421 9.26 17.61 3.01
C ASP A 421 8.53 18.75 2.30
N LEU A 422 7.22 18.87 2.57
CA LEU A 422 6.36 19.87 1.96
C LEU A 422 6.65 21.30 2.44
N ASN A 423 7.24 21.47 3.63
CA ASN A 423 7.49 22.80 4.17
C ASN A 423 8.80 23.40 3.63
N THR A 424 9.80 22.55 3.44
CA THR A 424 11.12 22.97 2.93
C THR A 424 11.26 22.76 1.43
N HIS A 425 10.32 22.05 0.79
CA HIS A 425 10.37 21.65 -0.62
C HIS A 425 11.63 20.82 -0.94
N THR A 426 11.88 19.81 -0.10
CA THR A 426 13.11 19.00 -0.17
C THR A 426 12.78 17.54 -0.44
N ASP A 427 13.47 16.94 -1.42
CA ASP A 427 13.50 15.49 -1.62
C ASP A 427 14.28 14.82 -0.48
N LEU A 428 13.60 13.96 0.28
CA LEU A 428 14.18 13.20 1.40
C LEU A 428 14.66 11.81 0.98
N GLY A 429 14.52 11.44 -0.30
CA GLY A 429 15.03 10.19 -0.86
C GLY A 429 13.97 9.12 -1.07
N ASP A 430 14.44 7.88 -1.24
CA ASP A 430 13.58 6.72 -1.43
C ASP A 430 12.93 6.26 -0.13
N THR A 431 11.75 5.63 -0.24
CA THR A 431 11.03 5.08 0.94
C THR A 431 11.92 4.13 1.74
N GLN A 432 12.76 3.33 1.06
CA GLN A 432 13.65 2.38 1.71
C GLN A 432 14.70 3.08 2.57
N ASP A 433 15.34 4.12 2.03
CA ASP A 433 16.38 4.88 2.72
C ASP A 433 15.78 5.60 3.92
N TRP A 434 14.62 6.25 3.74
CA TRP A 434 13.92 6.92 4.84
C TRP A 434 13.51 5.95 5.95
N VAL A 435 12.99 4.77 5.61
CA VAL A 435 12.63 3.75 6.61
C VAL A 435 13.86 3.22 7.34
N TYR A 436 14.98 3.03 6.64
CA TYR A 436 16.23 2.61 7.25
C TYR A 436 16.77 3.69 8.21
N ASP A 437 16.81 4.94 7.77
CA ASP A 437 17.29 6.06 8.59
C ASP A 437 16.41 6.31 9.82
N THR A 438 15.09 6.08 9.69
CA THR A 438 14.12 6.34 10.76
C THR A 438 14.01 5.18 11.75
N TYR A 439 14.00 3.94 11.27
CA TYR A 439 13.67 2.76 12.09
C TYR A 439 14.80 1.73 12.18
N GLY A 440 15.89 1.89 11.43
CA GLY A 440 16.94 0.88 11.31
C GLY A 440 16.47 -0.39 10.56
N ILE A 441 15.39 -0.31 9.79
CA ILE A 441 14.75 -1.45 9.13
C ILE A 441 14.97 -1.41 7.62
N VAL A 442 15.44 -2.52 7.07
CA VAL A 442 15.53 -2.72 5.62
C VAL A 442 14.21 -3.35 5.13
N ILE A 443 13.54 -2.67 4.21
CA ILE A 443 12.30 -3.14 3.57
C ILE A 443 12.54 -3.55 2.11
N PRO A 444 11.75 -4.49 1.54
CA PRO A 444 12.00 -5.06 0.21
C PRO A 444 11.70 -4.12 -0.98
N GLY A 445 11.20 -2.90 -0.74
CA GLY A 445 10.71 -1.99 -1.78
C GLY A 445 9.35 -1.41 -1.43
N GLY A 446 8.73 -0.64 -2.33
CA GLY A 446 7.36 -0.15 -2.15
C GLY A 446 7.23 1.28 -1.63
N TYR A 447 6.06 1.57 -1.08
CA TYR A 447 5.65 2.89 -0.58
C TYR A 447 4.90 2.75 0.76
N ILE A 448 4.77 3.86 1.49
CA ILE A 448 4.07 3.93 2.77
C ILE A 448 2.61 4.32 2.56
N ASN A 449 1.70 3.58 3.20
CA ASN A 449 0.25 3.77 3.15
C ASN A 449 -0.24 4.59 4.35
N HIS A 450 0.39 4.42 5.52
CA HIS A 450 -0.03 5.06 6.76
C HIS A 450 1.11 5.08 7.79
N ILE A 451 1.18 6.16 8.57
CA ILE A 451 2.02 6.28 9.77
C ILE A 451 1.16 6.75 10.93
N SER A 452 1.29 6.11 12.09
CA SER A 452 0.61 6.55 13.32
C SER A 452 1.07 7.94 13.76
N ALA A 453 0.23 8.65 14.52
CA ALA A 453 0.51 10.01 15.00
C ALA A 453 1.87 10.18 15.72
N ASP A 454 2.30 9.15 16.44
CA ASP A 454 3.55 9.11 17.19
C ASP A 454 4.75 8.59 16.38
N GLY A 455 4.53 8.26 15.10
CA GLY A 455 5.55 7.72 14.21
C GLY A 455 6.00 6.30 14.57
N ARG A 456 5.33 5.60 15.48
CA ARG A 456 5.78 4.28 15.95
C ARG A 456 5.33 3.11 15.09
N TYR A 457 4.20 3.27 14.38
CA TYR A 457 3.61 2.24 13.55
C TYR A 457 3.52 2.70 12.11
N VAL A 458 3.93 1.84 11.17
CA VAL A 458 3.93 2.13 9.74
C VAL A 458 3.25 0.98 9.01
N LEU A 459 2.32 1.28 8.12
CA LEU A 459 1.79 0.35 7.13
C LEU A 459 2.38 0.70 5.77
N GLY A 460 2.90 -0.29 5.07
CA GLY A 460 3.37 -0.12 3.70
C GLY A 460 2.89 -1.23 2.76
N THR A 461 3.11 -1.00 1.47
CA THR A 461 2.81 -1.93 0.39
C THR A 461 4.07 -2.15 -0.45
N SER A 462 4.38 -3.40 -0.77
CA SER A 462 5.46 -3.75 -1.72
C SER A 462 4.93 -4.66 -2.83
N ALA A 463 5.48 -4.48 -4.02
CA ALA A 463 5.28 -5.42 -5.12
C ALA A 463 6.20 -6.65 -4.95
N GLN A 464 5.68 -7.84 -5.23
CA GLN A 464 6.43 -9.10 -5.23
C GLN A 464 6.08 -9.96 -6.43
N SER A 465 7.08 -10.64 -6.97
CA SER A 465 6.89 -11.64 -8.03
C SER A 465 6.09 -12.82 -7.51
N SER A 466 5.07 -13.22 -8.26
CA SER A 466 4.21 -14.37 -7.98
C SER A 466 4.01 -15.20 -9.25
N ALA A 467 3.45 -16.41 -9.12
CA ALA A 467 3.18 -17.28 -10.27
C ALA A 467 2.22 -16.65 -11.30
N GLY A 468 1.36 -15.72 -10.87
CA GLY A 468 0.41 -14.99 -11.72
C GLY A 468 0.89 -13.62 -12.22
N GLY A 469 2.16 -13.26 -11.98
CA GLY A 469 2.70 -11.93 -12.29
C GLY A 469 3.06 -11.15 -11.02
N THR A 470 2.77 -9.86 -10.97
CA THR A 470 3.06 -9.03 -9.79
C THR A 470 1.92 -9.10 -8.78
N SER A 471 2.25 -9.47 -7.54
CA SER A 471 1.38 -9.39 -6.37
C SER A 471 1.77 -8.18 -5.51
N PHE A 472 0.79 -7.59 -4.83
CA PHE A 472 1.04 -6.51 -3.86
C PHE A 472 0.76 -7.05 -2.47
N ILE A 473 1.75 -6.96 -1.59
CA ILE A 473 1.62 -7.38 -0.20
C ILE A 473 1.70 -6.17 0.72
N ASN A 474 0.97 -6.23 1.83
CA ASN A 474 1.15 -5.29 2.91
C ASN A 474 2.21 -5.78 3.90
N TRP A 475 2.83 -4.84 4.58
CA TRP A 475 3.75 -5.07 5.69
C TRP A 475 3.57 -3.97 6.72
N TYR A 476 4.00 -4.25 7.95
CA TYR A 476 4.00 -3.25 9.00
C TYR A 476 5.36 -3.16 9.71
N ILE A 477 5.62 -1.97 10.25
CA ILE A 477 6.65 -1.71 11.25
C ILE A 477 5.94 -1.34 12.55
N ALA A 478 6.35 -1.91 13.67
CA ALA A 478 5.81 -1.64 15.00
C ALA A 478 6.94 -1.55 16.03
N PRO A 479 6.74 -0.96 17.22
CA PRO A 479 7.73 -0.99 18.30
C PRO A 479 8.13 -2.42 18.70
N PRO A 480 9.24 -2.61 19.42
CA PRO A 480 9.56 -3.87 20.07
C PRO A 480 8.39 -4.36 20.93
N ARG A 481 8.29 -5.68 21.12
CA ARG A 481 7.34 -6.22 22.10
C ARG A 481 7.69 -5.69 23.49
N ALA A 482 6.69 -5.16 24.20
CA ALA A 482 6.84 -4.91 25.63
C ALA A 482 7.15 -6.24 26.33
N LYS A 483 8.17 -6.25 27.18
CA LYS A 483 8.58 -7.44 27.97
C LYS A 483 7.59 -7.73 29.09
#